data_AF-A0A8J7VZF1-F1
#
_entry.id   AF-A0A8J7VZF1-F1
#
_cell.length_a   1.000
_cell.length_b   1.000
_cell.length_c   1.000
_cell.angle_alpha   90.00
_cell.angle_beta   90.00
_cell.angle_gamma   90.00
#
_symmetry.space_group_name_H-M   'P 1'
#
loop_
_entity.id
_entity.type
_entity.pdbx_description
1 polymer ?
#
loop_
_entity_poly.entity_id
_entity_poly.type
_entity_poly.pdbx_seq_one_letter_code
_entity_poly.pdbx_strand_id
1 'polypeptide(L)'
;MLKEKNFYKEGLPVNVITADIQEYPIHFHDDIEVVYVLKGTVKLKNGYYTYTLKQGDIFILNDREIHSFYHTDEPNMVMMLQLDLSYFSKYYGNLKNSFFVTDMEDDDDESLEALRGILARIMLEVLKKGYGYEYKIIEGAHNLLANLLANFQYFAMEDGRFVNEAKNMGNKVLAGRLNRITDYMYENYTRRLTLNEIADREHLSIYYLSHVIKEATGLSFQELLSFIRVEESEKLLLGTNKKIGVISEESGFSAIRYYIKYFTKWFGMHPAEYREKYTGRVSSREISAQYTLSKPDDILAAIKHQSKEIYTSYEREQGPALTIVNLDLDEPLKHMKDVECGIRDLFSFSSMAPGAFAFNMLTALNEHVIAAGENYIITRLHRGHSDKDAFSILLYNNNDKIMELARKGLSLEETQNRLVEFQDGSEILIKISGMNGQYQISRYKFSKENILMSYKVKLGISNALAKRERLTSRWATTPTVDFTTVTTVDTLSIQSNLKGFSAELILIDKKG
;
A
#
# COMPACT_ATOMS: atom_id res chain seq x y z
N MET A 1 -2.55 -3.12 34.34
CA MET A 1 -2.83 -3.91 33.12
C MET A 1 -1.50 -4.33 32.55
N LEU A 2 -1.37 -5.50 31.92
CA LEU A 2 -0.10 -5.84 31.27
C LEU A 2 0.04 -4.99 30.02
N LYS A 3 1.19 -4.32 29.91
CA LYS A 3 1.55 -3.58 28.71
C LYS A 3 1.83 -4.57 27.57
N GLU A 4 1.20 -4.38 26.43
CA GLU A 4 1.47 -5.18 25.24
C GLU A 4 2.86 -4.84 24.70
N LYS A 5 3.58 -5.88 24.24
CA LYS A 5 4.89 -5.72 23.63
C LYS A 5 4.77 -6.06 22.15
N ASN A 6 4.87 -5.03 21.32
CA ASN A 6 5.02 -5.19 19.89
C ASN A 6 6.45 -5.61 19.55
N PHE A 7 6.58 -6.53 18.60
CA PHE A 7 7.86 -7.03 18.13
C PHE A 7 8.10 -6.57 16.71
N TYR A 8 9.24 -5.92 16.50
CA TYR A 8 9.67 -5.44 15.21
C TYR A 8 10.70 -6.38 14.59
N LYS A 9 10.62 -6.56 13.28
CA LYS A 9 11.64 -7.30 12.54
C LYS A 9 12.97 -6.53 12.64
N GLU A 10 14.09 -7.25 12.76
CA GLU A 10 15.42 -6.63 12.80
C GLU A 10 15.63 -5.72 11.59
N GLY A 11 16.01 -4.46 11.85
CA GLY A 11 16.21 -3.44 10.81
C GLY A 11 14.93 -2.76 10.30
N LEU A 12 13.72 -3.18 10.72
CA LEU A 12 12.45 -2.63 10.27
C LEU A 12 11.59 -2.14 11.46
N PRO A 13 11.62 -0.83 11.79
CA PRO A 13 10.93 -0.22 12.94
C PRO A 13 9.41 0.00 12.71
N VAL A 14 8.83 -0.78 11.81
CA VAL A 14 7.42 -0.70 11.40
C VAL A 14 6.86 -2.10 11.37
N ASN A 15 5.70 -2.29 12.01
CA ASN A 15 4.94 -3.53 11.92
C ASN A 15 3.59 -3.23 11.28
N VAL A 16 3.11 -4.11 10.40
CA VAL A 16 1.82 -3.95 9.71
C VAL A 16 1.05 -5.25 9.81
N ILE A 17 -0.14 -5.19 10.39
CA ILE A 17 -1.07 -6.31 10.51
C ILE A 17 -2.37 -5.91 9.83
N THR A 18 -2.87 -6.73 8.92
CA THR A 18 -4.20 -6.53 8.33
C THR A 18 -5.07 -7.73 8.64
N ALA A 19 -6.21 -7.51 9.29
CA ALA A 19 -7.03 -8.59 9.81
C ALA A 19 -8.53 -8.27 9.82
N ASP A 20 -9.31 -9.34 9.80
CA ASP A 20 -10.71 -9.34 10.25
C ASP A 20 -10.71 -9.48 11.78
N ILE A 21 -11.16 -8.43 12.46
CA ILE A 21 -11.18 -8.33 13.92
C ILE A 21 -12.50 -8.88 14.45
N GLN A 22 -12.42 -9.86 15.34
CA GLN A 22 -13.56 -10.39 16.09
C GLN A 22 -13.64 -9.72 17.47
N GLU A 23 -12.55 -9.80 18.22
CA GLU A 23 -12.37 -9.10 19.49
C GLU A 23 -10.88 -8.90 19.74
N TYR A 24 -10.46 -7.66 19.99
CA TYR A 24 -9.14 -7.36 20.49
C TYR A 24 -9.30 -6.80 21.91
N PRO A 25 -8.83 -7.52 22.95
CA PRO A 25 -9.11 -7.17 24.34
C PRO A 25 -8.49 -5.83 24.74
N ILE A 26 -8.91 -5.30 25.89
CA ILE A 26 -8.42 -4.03 26.41
C ILE A 26 -6.92 -4.13 26.72
N HIS A 27 -6.13 -3.28 26.09
CA HIS A 27 -4.68 -3.23 26.22
C HIS A 27 -4.15 -1.82 25.98
N PHE A 28 -2.83 -1.66 26.10
CA PHE A 28 -2.10 -0.45 25.73
C PHE A 28 -0.66 -0.83 25.39
N HIS A 29 -0.02 -0.02 24.56
CA HIS A 29 1.37 -0.17 24.14
C HIS A 29 2.07 1.21 24.08
N ASP A 30 3.40 1.22 23.89
CA ASP A 30 4.20 2.46 23.81
C ASP A 30 4.48 2.87 22.35
N ASP A 31 3.76 2.29 21.40
CA ASP A 31 3.87 2.58 19.97
C ASP A 31 2.78 3.57 19.54
N ILE A 32 3.06 4.35 18.49
CA ILE A 32 1.99 5.01 17.73
C ILE A 32 1.42 3.95 16.81
N GLU A 33 0.11 3.73 16.88
CA GLU A 33 -0.60 2.82 15.99
C GLU A 33 -1.58 3.59 15.11
N VAL A 34 -1.51 3.35 13.80
CA VAL A 34 -2.45 3.89 12.83
C VAL A 34 -3.38 2.78 12.39
N VAL A 35 -4.65 2.95 12.72
CA VAL A 35 -5.76 2.04 12.38
C VAL A 35 -6.42 2.56 11.12
N TYR A 36 -6.53 1.73 10.08
CA TYR A 36 -7.18 2.08 8.83
C TYR A 36 -8.18 1.01 8.42
N VAL A 37 -9.46 1.38 8.30
CA VAL A 37 -10.53 0.45 7.94
C VAL A 37 -10.60 0.29 6.42
N LEU A 38 -10.02 -0.80 5.92
CA LEU A 38 -9.97 -1.16 4.50
C LEU A 38 -11.31 -1.67 3.95
N LYS A 39 -12.16 -2.25 4.81
CA LYS A 39 -13.49 -2.72 4.43
C LYS A 39 -14.43 -2.73 5.63
N GLY A 40 -15.69 -2.35 5.41
CA GLY A 40 -16.78 -2.50 6.37
C GLY A 40 -16.63 -1.67 7.65
N THR A 41 -16.99 -2.21 8.83
CA THR A 41 -17.06 -1.42 10.08
C THR A 41 -16.49 -2.15 11.30
N VAL A 42 -15.88 -1.40 12.22
CA VAL A 42 -15.34 -1.92 13.49
C VAL A 42 -15.62 -0.96 14.64
N LYS A 43 -15.85 -1.46 15.85
CA LYS A 43 -15.91 -0.62 17.06
C LYS A 43 -14.54 -0.52 17.71
N LEU A 44 -14.10 0.70 17.98
CA LEU A 44 -12.87 1.00 18.69
C LEU A 44 -13.23 1.72 20.01
N LYS A 45 -12.97 1.09 21.15
CA LYS A 45 -12.96 1.80 22.44
C LYS A 45 -11.58 2.42 22.62
N ASN A 46 -11.52 3.72 22.89
CA ASN A 46 -10.31 4.40 23.34
C ASN A 46 -10.67 5.20 24.60
N GLY A 47 -10.02 4.85 25.72
CA GLY A 47 -10.34 5.37 27.04
C GLY A 47 -11.82 5.17 27.39
N TYR A 48 -12.53 6.28 27.58
CA TYR A 48 -13.95 6.30 27.97
C TYR A 48 -14.91 6.37 26.77
N TYR A 49 -14.43 6.61 25.54
CA TYR A 49 -15.27 6.74 24.35
C TYR A 49 -15.22 5.47 23.48
N THR A 50 -16.29 5.20 22.75
CA THR A 50 -16.34 4.11 21.77
C THR A 50 -16.73 4.66 20.40
N TYR A 51 -15.79 4.62 19.48
CA TYR A 51 -15.94 5.01 18.09
C TYR A 51 -16.49 3.83 17.28
N THR A 52 -17.31 4.12 16.28
CA THR A 52 -17.68 3.15 15.24
C THR A 52 -17.01 3.60 13.96
N LEU A 53 -15.90 2.96 13.62
CA LEU A 53 -15.10 3.27 12.45
C LEU A 53 -15.67 2.57 11.22
N LYS A 54 -15.76 3.30 10.11
CA LYS A 54 -16.29 2.86 8.83
C LYS A 54 -15.19 2.76 7.79
N GLN A 55 -15.49 2.10 6.68
CA GLN A 55 -14.57 1.95 5.56
C GLN A 55 -14.04 3.32 5.09
N GLY A 56 -12.72 3.48 5.09
CA GLY A 56 -12.06 4.75 4.73
C GLY A 56 -11.53 5.53 5.93
N ASP A 57 -12.02 5.23 7.14
CA ASP A 57 -11.64 5.91 8.38
C ASP A 57 -10.21 5.53 8.80
N ILE A 58 -9.42 6.54 9.20
CA ILE A 58 -8.07 6.40 9.76
C ILE A 58 -8.04 6.93 11.19
N PHE A 59 -7.86 6.07 12.18
CA PHE A 59 -7.77 6.46 13.59
C PHE A 59 -6.32 6.34 14.07
N ILE A 60 -5.85 7.32 14.85
CA ILE A 60 -4.52 7.29 15.45
C ILE A 60 -4.65 6.96 16.93
N LEU A 61 -4.00 5.88 17.35
CA LEU A 61 -3.82 5.51 18.75
C LEU A 61 -2.46 6.04 19.19
N ASN A 62 -2.49 6.99 20.13
CA ASN A 62 -1.27 7.57 20.70
C ASN A 62 -0.63 6.62 21.72
N ASP A 63 0.61 6.89 22.12
CA ASP A 63 1.29 6.02 23.07
C ASP A 63 0.55 5.98 24.40
N ARG A 64 0.47 4.78 24.97
CA ARG A 64 -0.14 4.48 26.28
C ARG A 64 -1.63 4.74 26.39
N GLU A 65 -2.33 5.01 25.29
CA GLU A 65 -3.79 5.03 25.25
C GLU A 65 -4.35 3.62 25.46
N ILE A 66 -5.33 3.49 26.34
CA ILE A 66 -6.01 2.21 26.57
C ILE A 66 -7.10 2.03 25.53
N HIS A 67 -7.00 0.97 24.76
CA HIS A 67 -7.93 0.71 23.68
C HIS A 67 -8.27 -0.78 23.52
N SER A 68 -9.35 -1.04 22.76
CA SER A 68 -9.83 -2.38 22.40
C SER A 68 -10.69 -2.30 21.15
N PHE A 69 -10.76 -3.40 20.40
CA PHE A 69 -11.55 -3.50 19.19
C PHE A 69 -12.65 -4.56 19.34
N TYR A 70 -13.81 -4.31 18.75
CA TYR A 70 -14.92 -5.26 18.71
C TYR A 70 -15.53 -5.29 17.31
N HIS A 71 -15.87 -6.48 16.82
CA HIS A 71 -16.65 -6.61 15.59
C HIS A 71 -18.02 -5.93 15.70
N THR A 72 -18.57 -5.60 14.54
CA THR A 72 -19.98 -5.23 14.37
C THR A 72 -20.71 -6.38 13.68
N ASP A 73 -21.99 -6.21 13.37
CA ASP A 73 -22.74 -7.17 12.56
C ASP A 73 -22.31 -7.16 11.08
N GLU A 74 -21.47 -6.21 10.68
CA GLU A 74 -20.93 -6.08 9.33
C GLU A 74 -19.51 -6.68 9.24
N PRO A 75 -19.07 -7.12 8.04
CA PRO A 75 -17.71 -7.59 7.86
C PRO A 75 -16.70 -6.47 8.13
N ASN A 76 -15.46 -6.80 8.48
CA ASN A 76 -14.41 -5.82 8.64
C ASN A 76 -13.06 -6.29 8.09
N MET A 77 -12.26 -5.34 7.64
CA MET A 77 -10.84 -5.53 7.34
C MET A 77 -10.10 -4.30 7.83
N VAL A 78 -9.26 -4.48 8.84
CA VAL A 78 -8.57 -3.40 9.54
C VAL A 78 -7.07 -3.57 9.36
N MET A 79 -6.42 -2.54 8.83
CA MET A 79 -4.96 -2.41 8.80
C MET A 79 -4.51 -1.67 10.06
N MET A 80 -3.65 -2.31 10.86
CA MET A 80 -2.99 -1.74 12.04
C MET A 80 -1.51 -1.60 11.72
N LEU A 81 -1.05 -0.35 11.58
CA LEU A 81 0.34 -0.01 11.34
C LEU A 81 0.96 0.57 12.61
N GLN A 82 1.95 -0.12 13.15
CA GLN A 82 2.62 0.23 14.41
C GLN A 82 4.01 0.80 14.11
N LEU A 83 4.36 1.89 14.79
CA LEU A 83 5.64 2.59 14.66
C LEU A 83 6.45 2.47 15.95
N ASP A 84 7.70 1.99 15.85
CA ASP A 84 8.62 1.96 16.99
C ASP A 84 9.04 3.39 17.37
N LEU A 85 8.37 3.94 18.37
CA LEU A 85 8.64 5.27 18.91
C LEU A 85 10.10 5.42 19.35
N SER A 86 10.76 4.36 19.82
CA SER A 86 12.16 4.42 20.25
C SER A 86 13.12 4.63 19.09
N TYR A 87 12.80 4.09 17.91
CA TYR A 87 13.53 4.32 16.67
C TYR A 87 13.30 5.74 16.16
N PHE A 88 12.03 6.13 15.98
CA PHE A 88 11.69 7.40 15.32
C PHE A 88 11.99 8.63 16.18
N SER A 89 11.97 8.52 17.51
CA SER A 89 12.34 9.63 18.41
C SER A 89 13.78 10.14 18.22
N LYS A 90 14.66 9.37 17.57
CA LYS A 90 16.02 9.80 17.23
C LYS A 90 16.05 10.85 16.12
N TYR A 91 15.02 10.85 15.28
CA TYR A 91 14.88 11.76 14.13
C TYR A 91 13.92 12.92 14.43
N TYR A 92 12.94 12.68 15.30
CA TYR A 92 11.91 13.64 15.67
C TYR A 92 11.95 13.91 17.17
N GLY A 93 12.67 14.97 17.58
CA GLY A 93 12.96 15.24 18.99
C GLY A 93 11.73 15.40 19.90
N ASN A 94 10.60 15.86 19.36
CA ASN A 94 9.34 16.06 20.10
C ASN A 94 8.31 14.94 19.86
N LEU A 95 8.67 13.82 19.23
CA LEU A 95 7.71 12.79 18.86
C LEU A 95 7.07 12.10 20.08
N LYS A 96 7.83 11.91 21.17
CA LYS A 96 7.30 11.39 22.45
C LYS A 96 6.31 12.31 23.15
N ASN A 97 6.24 13.55 22.67
CA ASN A 97 5.51 14.69 23.20
C ASN A 97 4.44 15.14 22.21
N SER A 98 4.13 14.29 21.24
CA SER A 98 3.20 14.55 20.17
C SER A 98 1.94 13.75 20.42
N PHE A 99 0.81 14.43 20.35
CA PHE A 99 -0.51 13.81 20.38
C PHE A 99 -1.18 14.07 19.05
N PHE A 100 -1.66 13.02 18.41
CA PHE A 100 -2.27 13.08 17.09
C PHE A 100 -3.73 12.69 17.15
N VAL A 101 -4.57 13.46 16.46
CA VAL A 101 -6.01 13.22 16.40
C VAL A 101 -6.44 13.34 14.94
N THR A 102 -7.20 12.37 14.48
CA THR A 102 -7.93 12.45 13.21
C THR A 102 -9.38 12.81 13.47
N ASP A 103 -9.95 13.64 12.60
CA ASP A 103 -11.40 13.85 12.54
C ASP A 103 -11.93 13.10 11.33
N MET A 104 -13.01 12.36 11.51
CA MET A 104 -13.54 11.40 10.53
C MET A 104 -14.87 11.86 9.94
N GLU A 105 -15.32 13.06 10.29
CA GLU A 105 -16.61 13.60 9.83
C GLU A 105 -16.50 14.40 8.53
N ASP A 106 -15.27 14.69 8.08
CA ASP A 106 -14.99 15.46 6.87
C ASP A 106 -14.39 14.58 5.77
N ASP A 107 -15.25 14.06 4.90
CA ASP A 107 -14.88 13.17 3.78
C ASP A 107 -13.94 13.85 2.76
N ASP A 108 -13.90 15.19 2.72
CA ASP A 108 -13.13 15.98 1.74
C ASP A 108 -11.79 16.52 2.31
N ASP A 109 -11.27 15.94 3.39
CA ASP A 109 -9.98 16.34 3.95
C ASP A 109 -8.78 15.86 3.12
N GLU A 110 -8.13 16.80 2.41
CA GLU A 110 -6.89 16.55 1.67
C GLU A 110 -5.77 15.93 2.53
N SER A 111 -5.72 16.24 3.83
CA SER A 111 -4.74 15.68 4.75
C SER A 111 -5.01 14.20 5.05
N LEU A 112 -6.28 13.81 5.18
CA LEU A 112 -6.67 12.41 5.32
C LEU A 112 -6.41 11.64 4.03
N GLU A 113 -6.69 12.24 2.87
CA GLU A 113 -6.42 11.59 1.59
C GLU A 113 -4.92 11.35 1.38
N ALA A 114 -4.08 12.32 1.79
CA ALA A 114 -2.63 12.13 1.82
C ALA A 114 -2.23 10.96 2.75
N LEU A 115 -2.84 10.84 3.94
CA LEU A 115 -2.60 9.70 4.83
C LEU A 115 -3.00 8.37 4.19
N ARG A 116 -4.19 8.27 3.59
CA ARG A 116 -4.65 7.06 2.87
C ARG A 116 -3.64 6.66 1.79
N GLY A 117 -3.14 7.62 1.03
CA GLY A 117 -2.14 7.36 -0.01
C GLY A 117 -0.80 6.86 0.55
N ILE A 118 -0.31 7.41 1.65
CA ILE A 118 0.92 6.95 2.32
C ILE A 118 0.73 5.53 2.85
N LEU A 119 -0.36 5.26 3.56
CA LEU A 119 -0.67 3.93 4.11
C LEU A 119 -0.81 2.88 2.99
N ALA A 120 -1.49 3.22 1.90
CA ALA A 120 -1.62 2.36 0.74
C ALA A 120 -0.25 2.02 0.12
N ARG A 121 0.65 3.01 -0.04
CA ARG A 121 2.01 2.76 -0.55
C ARG A 121 2.80 1.84 0.38
N ILE A 122 2.75 2.05 1.70
CA ILE A 122 3.42 1.17 2.68
C ILE A 122 2.88 -0.26 2.55
N MET A 123 1.55 -0.42 2.50
CA MET A 123 0.92 -1.73 2.37
C MET A 123 1.33 -2.43 1.08
N LEU A 124 1.42 -1.71 -0.05
CA LEU A 124 1.86 -2.28 -1.32
C LEU A 124 3.32 -2.78 -1.26
N GLU A 125 4.21 -2.06 -0.58
CA GLU A 125 5.60 -2.52 -0.35
C GLU A 125 5.66 -3.75 0.56
N VAL A 126 4.81 -3.81 1.60
CA VAL A 126 4.67 -4.98 2.48
C VAL A 126 4.17 -6.21 1.71
N LEU A 127 3.23 -6.03 0.78
CA LEU A 127 2.67 -7.11 -0.04
C LEU A 127 3.67 -7.60 -1.11
N LYS A 128 4.30 -6.68 -1.85
CA LYS A 128 5.19 -7.04 -2.96
C LYS A 128 6.54 -7.56 -2.51
N LYS A 129 7.09 -7.01 -1.41
CA LYS A 129 8.44 -7.30 -0.92
C LYS A 129 9.52 -7.23 -2.01
N GLY A 130 9.42 -6.19 -2.86
CA GLY A 130 10.37 -5.95 -3.94
C GLY A 130 11.77 -5.57 -3.44
N TYR A 131 12.69 -5.27 -4.37
CA TYR A 131 14.02 -4.81 -3.99
C TYR A 131 13.96 -3.55 -3.11
N GLY A 132 14.62 -3.60 -1.95
CA GLY A 132 14.68 -2.49 -1.01
C GLY A 132 13.37 -2.17 -0.29
N TYR A 133 12.38 -3.07 -0.29
CA TYR A 133 11.06 -2.81 0.31
C TYR A 133 11.14 -2.32 1.77
N GLU A 134 12.08 -2.82 2.57
CA GLU A 134 12.28 -2.38 3.96
C GLU A 134 12.64 -0.91 4.06
N TYR A 135 13.56 -0.43 3.19
CA TYR A 135 13.91 0.99 3.13
C TYR A 135 12.74 1.85 2.67
N LYS A 136 11.96 1.36 1.70
CA LYS A 136 10.75 2.06 1.23
C LYS A 136 9.64 2.12 2.28
N ILE A 137 9.49 1.08 3.10
CA ILE A 137 8.58 1.10 4.25
C ILE A 137 9.05 2.12 5.28
N ILE A 138 10.36 2.17 5.58
CA ILE A 138 10.93 3.16 6.51
C ILE A 138 10.74 4.59 5.97
N GLU A 139 10.99 4.82 4.69
CA GLU A 139 10.71 6.10 4.02
C GLU A 139 9.22 6.46 4.11
N GLY A 140 8.33 5.51 3.81
CA GLY A 140 6.89 5.68 3.96
C GLY A 140 6.49 6.06 5.39
N ALA A 141 7.09 5.44 6.41
CA ALA A 141 6.86 5.79 7.80
C ALA A 141 7.38 7.18 8.18
N HIS A 142 8.50 7.63 7.62
CA HIS A 142 8.97 9.01 7.76
C HIS A 142 7.99 10.00 7.13
N ASN A 143 7.45 9.69 5.95
CA ASN A 143 6.43 10.52 5.28
C ASN A 143 5.13 10.55 6.09
N LEU A 144 4.71 9.41 6.65
CA LEU A 144 3.58 9.30 7.56
C LEU A 144 3.76 10.22 8.76
N LEU A 145 4.87 10.09 9.49
CA LEU A 145 5.17 10.93 10.66
C LEU A 145 5.26 12.42 10.30
N ALA A 146 5.89 12.77 9.18
CA ALA A 146 5.96 14.17 8.74
C ALA A 146 4.57 14.74 8.46
N ASN A 147 3.67 13.96 7.85
CA ASN A 147 2.30 14.35 7.59
C ASN A 147 1.49 14.49 8.90
N LEU A 148 1.64 13.54 9.84
CA LEU A 148 1.05 13.61 11.18
C LEU A 148 1.49 14.87 11.95
N LEU A 149 2.79 15.16 11.96
CA LEU A 149 3.35 16.36 12.59
C LEU A 149 2.84 17.66 11.96
N ALA A 150 2.61 17.67 10.65
CA ALA A 150 2.15 18.86 9.95
C ALA A 150 0.67 19.15 10.16
N ASN A 151 -0.16 18.11 10.19
CA ASN A 151 -1.60 18.23 9.98
C ASN A 151 -2.46 17.61 11.09
N PHE A 152 -1.89 16.80 11.99
CA PHE A 152 -2.68 16.02 12.94
C PHE A 152 -2.40 16.31 14.42
N GLN A 153 -1.54 17.29 14.73
CA GLN A 153 -1.18 17.65 16.11
C GLN A 153 -2.14 18.63 16.80
N TYR A 154 -3.13 19.14 16.07
CA TYR A 154 -4.02 20.20 16.52
C TYR A 154 -5.36 19.59 16.85
N PHE A 155 -5.75 19.65 18.13
CA PHE A 155 -7.01 19.08 18.56
C PHE A 155 -7.74 19.98 19.56
N ALA A 156 -9.06 19.86 19.55
CA ALA A 156 -9.96 20.38 20.56
C ALA A 156 -10.81 19.24 21.14
N MET A 157 -11.58 19.54 22.18
CA MET A 157 -12.54 18.61 22.77
C MET A 157 -13.96 19.06 22.50
N GLU A 158 -14.71 18.27 21.75
CA GLU A 158 -16.12 18.51 21.43
C GLU A 158 -16.95 17.27 21.80
N ASP A 159 -18.08 17.47 22.50
CA ASP A 159 -19.00 16.41 22.95
C ASP A 159 -18.32 15.20 23.62
N GLY A 160 -17.20 15.44 24.31
CA GLY A 160 -16.46 14.41 25.02
C GLY A 160 -15.61 13.52 24.12
N ARG A 161 -15.23 13.95 22.92
CA ARG A 161 -14.19 13.33 22.09
C ARG A 161 -13.18 14.37 21.61
N PHE A 162 -11.99 13.91 21.25
CA PHE A 162 -11.00 14.77 20.58
C PHE A 162 -11.36 14.93 19.11
N VAL A 163 -11.27 16.15 18.59
CA VAL A 163 -11.53 16.51 17.19
C VAL A 163 -10.32 17.26 16.66
N ASN A 164 -9.93 17.00 15.41
CA ASN A 164 -8.82 17.68 14.76
C ASN A 164 -9.20 19.10 14.32
N GLU A 165 -8.43 20.11 14.74
CA GLU A 165 -8.66 21.51 14.36
C GLU A 165 -7.57 22.12 13.46
N ALA A 166 -6.75 21.29 12.80
CA ALA A 166 -5.63 21.78 12.00
C ALA A 166 -6.07 22.72 10.85
N LYS A 167 -7.31 22.59 10.37
CA LYS A 167 -7.92 23.46 9.34
C LYS A 167 -8.21 24.88 9.86
N ASN A 168 -8.50 25.04 11.15
CA ASN A 168 -8.75 26.33 11.79
C ASN A 168 -7.42 26.96 12.23
N MET A 169 -6.51 27.25 11.27
CA MET A 169 -5.13 27.75 11.46
C MET A 169 -5.02 29.13 12.18
N GLY A 170 -5.56 29.27 13.38
CA GLY A 170 -5.48 30.47 14.19
C GLY A 170 -4.14 30.63 14.92
N ASN A 171 -3.49 29.54 15.36
CA ASN A 171 -2.24 29.68 16.11
C ASN A 171 -1.40 28.40 16.28
N LYS A 172 -0.60 28.00 15.28
CA LYS A 172 0.31 26.84 15.37
C LYS A 172 1.23 26.86 16.61
N VAL A 173 1.62 28.06 17.04
CA VAL A 173 2.42 28.29 18.25
C VAL A 173 1.64 27.93 19.52
N LEU A 174 0.33 28.19 19.54
CA LEU A 174 -0.52 27.91 20.70
C LEU A 174 -0.71 26.41 20.91
N ALA A 175 -0.92 25.64 19.85
CA ALA A 175 -1.13 24.20 20.01
C ALA A 175 0.18 23.45 20.28
N GLY A 176 1.29 23.84 19.66
CA GLY A 176 2.61 23.34 20.06
C GLY A 176 2.94 23.67 21.53
N ARG A 177 2.39 24.76 22.07
CA ARG A 177 2.44 25.09 23.50
C ARG A 177 1.50 24.22 24.33
N LEU A 178 0.26 24.00 23.89
CA LEU A 178 -0.70 23.12 24.55
C LEU A 178 -0.18 21.69 24.66
N ASN A 179 0.46 21.15 23.62
CA ASN A 179 1.07 19.82 23.68
C ASN A 179 2.12 19.74 24.80
N ARG A 180 3.04 20.71 24.88
CA ARG A 180 4.02 20.75 25.99
C ARG A 180 3.37 20.88 27.37
N ILE A 181 2.30 21.66 27.48
CA ILE A 181 1.54 21.80 28.73
C ILE A 181 0.91 20.46 29.11
N THR A 182 0.21 19.82 28.18
CA THR A 182 -0.47 18.54 28.37
C THR A 182 0.52 17.44 28.72
N ASP A 183 1.65 17.34 28.02
CA ASP A 183 2.73 16.40 28.35
C ASP A 183 3.22 16.60 29.77
N TYR A 184 3.49 17.85 30.15
CA TYR A 184 3.95 18.17 31.49
C TYR A 184 2.91 17.78 32.55
N MET A 185 1.62 17.90 32.22
CA MET A 185 0.54 17.41 33.08
C MET A 185 0.54 15.88 33.18
N TYR A 186 0.71 15.13 32.07
CA TYR A 186 0.86 13.66 32.09
C TYR A 186 2.12 13.18 32.81
N GLU A 187 3.22 13.92 32.78
CA GLU A 187 4.44 13.56 33.52
C GLU A 187 4.31 13.81 35.03
N ASN A 188 3.40 14.70 35.44
CA ASN A 188 3.31 15.20 36.81
C ASN A 188 1.93 15.00 37.47
N TYR A 189 1.02 14.23 36.88
CA TYR A 189 -0.36 14.13 37.37
C TYR A 189 -0.48 13.56 38.78
N THR A 190 0.45 12.69 39.19
CA THR A 190 0.42 11.98 40.48
C THR A 190 0.69 12.91 41.66
N ARG A 191 1.35 14.05 41.45
CA ARG A 191 1.63 15.03 42.51
C ARG A 191 0.66 16.21 42.46
N ARG A 192 0.78 17.09 43.45
CA ARG A 192 0.10 18.39 43.42
C ARG A 192 0.73 19.25 42.32
N LEU A 193 0.05 19.34 41.19
CA LEU A 193 0.38 20.23 40.07
C LEU A 193 -0.51 21.48 40.15
N THR A 194 0.06 22.67 39.96
CA THR A 194 -0.67 23.94 40.04
C THR A 194 -0.59 24.70 38.73
N LEU A 195 -1.63 25.50 38.46
CA LEU A 195 -1.66 26.34 37.27
C LEU A 195 -0.51 27.37 37.25
N ASN A 196 -0.15 27.90 38.41
CA ASN A 196 0.96 28.85 38.56
C ASN A 196 2.29 28.23 38.09
N GLU A 197 2.55 26.99 38.48
CA GLU A 197 3.78 26.30 38.11
C GLU A 197 3.93 26.13 36.59
N ILE A 198 2.83 25.82 35.90
CA ILE A 198 2.81 25.71 34.43
C ILE A 198 2.94 27.10 33.80
N ALA A 199 2.28 28.10 34.36
CA ALA A 199 2.35 29.48 33.89
C ALA A 199 3.79 30.03 33.97
N ASP A 200 4.48 29.77 35.09
CA ASP A 200 5.88 30.16 35.28
C ASP A 200 6.80 29.46 34.27
N ARG A 201 6.58 28.15 34.03
CA ARG A 201 7.35 27.34 33.07
C ARG A 201 7.18 27.82 31.63
N GLU A 202 5.96 28.19 31.24
CA GLU A 202 5.65 28.65 29.88
C GLU A 202 5.80 30.17 29.71
N HIS A 203 6.25 30.88 30.76
CA HIS A 203 6.39 32.33 30.80
C HIS A 203 5.08 33.08 30.45
N LEU A 204 3.96 32.59 31.00
CA LEU A 204 2.61 33.13 30.78
C LEU A 204 2.03 33.70 32.06
N SER A 205 1.05 34.60 31.92
CA SER A 205 0.18 34.92 33.04
C SER A 205 -0.78 33.76 33.31
N ILE A 206 -1.11 33.55 34.59
CA ILE A 206 -2.07 32.54 35.04
C ILE A 206 -3.43 32.72 34.34
N TYR A 207 -3.86 33.97 34.17
CA TYR A 207 -5.11 34.31 33.50
C TYR A 207 -5.12 33.86 32.04
N TYR A 208 -4.06 34.18 31.29
CA TYR A 208 -3.93 33.79 29.89
C TYR A 208 -3.87 32.28 29.74
N LEU A 209 -3.07 31.59 30.57
CA LEU A 209 -2.98 30.13 30.54
C LEU A 209 -4.34 29.46 30.84
N SER A 210 -5.08 29.98 31.82
CA SER A 210 -6.42 29.46 32.12
C SER A 210 -7.39 29.63 30.95
N HIS A 211 -7.35 30.77 30.26
CA HIS A 211 -8.20 31.02 29.10
C HIS A 211 -7.84 30.06 27.96
N VAL A 212 -6.55 29.95 27.65
CA VAL A 212 -6.04 29.08 26.58
C VAL A 212 -6.41 27.62 26.81
N ILE A 213 -6.24 27.09 28.03
CA ILE A 213 -6.65 25.72 28.36
C ILE A 213 -8.16 25.54 28.18
N LYS A 214 -8.96 26.50 28.67
CA LYS A 214 -10.43 26.41 28.62
C LYS A 214 -10.97 26.50 27.20
N GLU A 215 -10.37 27.35 26.39
CA GLU A 215 -10.72 27.54 24.98
C GLU A 215 -10.37 26.31 24.16
N ALA A 216 -9.17 25.76 24.33
CA ALA A 216 -8.73 24.61 23.54
C ALA A 216 -9.37 23.28 23.97
N THR A 217 -9.56 23.07 25.28
CA THR A 217 -10.02 21.77 25.79
C THR A 217 -11.47 21.76 26.23
N GLY A 218 -12.14 22.91 26.27
CA GLY A 218 -13.45 23.05 26.90
C GLY A 218 -13.43 22.81 28.44
N LEU A 219 -12.28 22.52 29.04
CA LEU A 219 -12.12 22.15 30.46
C LEU A 219 -11.34 23.22 31.22
N SER A 220 -11.67 23.43 32.50
CA SER A 220 -10.76 24.16 33.38
C SER A 220 -9.48 23.35 33.65
N PHE A 221 -8.39 24.00 34.05
CA PHE A 221 -7.15 23.31 34.43
C PHE A 221 -7.37 22.16 35.42
N GLN A 222 -8.22 22.35 36.44
CA GLN A 222 -8.50 21.29 37.41
C GLN A 222 -9.31 20.14 36.82
N GLU A 223 -10.22 20.43 35.90
CA GLU A 223 -10.97 19.39 35.19
C GLU A 223 -10.08 18.60 34.25
N LEU A 224 -9.20 19.27 33.50
CA LEU A 224 -8.22 18.64 32.62
C LEU A 224 -7.25 17.75 33.43
N LEU A 225 -6.69 18.27 34.53
CA LEU A 225 -5.84 17.47 35.41
C LEU A 225 -6.60 16.27 35.98
N SER A 226 -7.87 16.45 36.39
CA SER A 226 -8.67 15.36 36.91
C SER A 226 -9.02 14.33 35.84
N PHE A 227 -9.20 14.76 34.60
CA PHE A 227 -9.40 13.88 33.44
C PHE A 227 -8.18 12.98 33.23
N ILE A 228 -6.99 13.56 33.09
CA ILE A 228 -5.72 12.82 32.94
C ILE A 228 -5.55 11.79 34.06
N ARG A 229 -5.80 12.19 35.31
CA ARG A 229 -5.68 11.29 36.47
C ARG A 229 -6.65 10.11 36.41
N VAL A 230 -7.88 10.35 35.95
CA VAL A 230 -8.89 9.28 35.82
C VAL A 230 -8.52 8.34 34.70
N GLU A 231 -8.13 8.86 33.55
CA GLU A 231 -7.67 8.08 32.40
C GLU A 231 -6.48 7.18 32.79
N GLU A 232 -5.45 7.75 33.39
CA GLU A 232 -4.29 6.99 33.86
C GLU A 232 -4.64 5.97 34.96
N SER A 233 -5.64 6.28 35.79
CA SER A 233 -6.09 5.35 36.83
C SER A 233 -6.68 4.07 36.26
N GLU A 234 -7.19 4.05 35.02
CA GLU A 234 -7.79 2.87 34.39
C GLU A 234 -6.77 1.73 34.33
N LYS A 235 -5.48 2.04 34.08
CA LYS A 235 -4.38 1.07 34.05
C LYS A 235 -4.22 0.33 35.38
N LEU A 236 -4.30 1.08 36.49
CA LEU A 236 -4.25 0.56 37.86
C LEU A 236 -5.54 -0.18 38.23
N LEU A 237 -6.69 0.35 37.79
CA LEU A 237 -8.01 -0.17 38.09
C LEU A 237 -8.24 -1.54 37.48
N LEU A 238 -7.83 -1.72 36.22
CA LEU A 238 -8.06 -2.92 35.43
C LEU A 238 -6.95 -3.97 35.49
N GLY A 239 -5.76 -3.65 36.01
CA GLY A 239 -4.74 -4.69 36.18
C GLY A 239 -4.05 -4.72 37.52
N THR A 240 -4.72 -4.24 38.56
CA THR A 240 -4.35 -4.55 39.95
C THR A 240 -5.61 -4.83 40.76
N ASN A 241 -5.46 -5.54 41.88
CA ASN A 241 -6.52 -5.73 42.87
C ASN A 241 -6.50 -4.65 43.97
N LYS A 242 -5.83 -3.50 43.74
CA LYS A 242 -5.73 -2.42 44.73
C LYS A 242 -7.12 -1.89 45.08
N LYS A 243 -7.30 -1.46 46.33
CA LYS A 243 -8.55 -0.82 46.77
C LYS A 243 -8.72 0.51 46.05
N ILE A 244 -9.97 0.89 45.75
CA ILE A 244 -10.29 2.15 45.05
C ILE A 244 -9.66 3.38 45.72
N GLY A 245 -9.60 3.41 47.06
CA GLY A 245 -8.93 4.49 47.79
C GLY A 245 -7.42 4.59 47.53
N VAL A 246 -6.72 3.45 47.39
CA VAL A 246 -5.29 3.40 47.07
C VAL A 246 -5.06 3.88 45.63
N ILE A 247 -5.91 3.45 44.69
CA ILE A 247 -5.83 3.90 43.29
C ILE A 247 -6.07 5.41 43.19
N SER A 248 -7.04 5.94 43.92
CA SER A 248 -7.30 7.38 44.01
C SER A 248 -6.05 8.14 44.47
N GLU A 249 -5.39 7.67 45.52
CA GLU A 249 -4.17 8.28 46.06
C GLU A 249 -3.01 8.21 45.08
N GLU A 250 -2.72 7.03 44.51
CA GLU A 250 -1.64 6.84 43.53
C GLU A 250 -1.87 7.63 42.23
N SER A 251 -3.14 7.86 41.87
CA SER A 251 -3.51 8.70 40.72
C SER A 251 -3.50 10.20 41.06
N GLY A 252 -3.06 10.60 42.26
CA GLY A 252 -2.86 12.01 42.65
C GLY A 252 -4.10 12.75 43.15
N PHE A 253 -5.21 12.06 43.44
CA PHE A 253 -6.38 12.70 44.05
C PHE A 253 -6.21 12.91 45.55
N SER A 254 -6.55 14.11 46.02
CA SER A 254 -6.49 14.46 47.45
C SER A 254 -7.56 13.76 48.31
N ALA A 255 -8.62 13.25 47.70
CA ALA A 255 -9.65 12.47 48.37
C ALA A 255 -10.41 11.58 47.39
N ILE A 256 -10.76 10.36 47.84
CA ILE A 256 -11.48 9.35 47.07
C ILE A 256 -12.80 9.86 46.46
N ARG A 257 -13.50 10.76 47.14
CA ARG A 257 -14.75 11.36 46.64
C ARG A 257 -14.57 12.10 45.31
N TYR A 258 -13.41 12.74 45.09
CA TYR A 258 -13.13 13.45 43.84
C TYR A 258 -12.80 12.48 42.72
N TYR A 259 -12.01 11.44 43.03
CA TYR A 259 -11.74 10.36 42.10
C TYR A 259 -13.03 9.73 41.57
N ILE A 260 -13.92 9.29 42.48
CA ILE A 260 -15.21 8.68 42.11
C ILE A 260 -16.04 9.66 41.28
N LYS A 261 -16.16 10.93 41.71
CA LYS A 261 -16.91 11.95 40.99
C LYS A 261 -16.43 12.10 39.54
N TYR A 262 -15.13 12.26 39.31
CA TYR A 262 -14.59 12.48 37.97
C TYR A 262 -14.55 11.19 37.14
N PHE A 263 -14.30 10.04 37.76
CA PHE A 263 -14.36 8.75 37.07
C PHE A 263 -15.79 8.50 36.55
N THR A 264 -16.80 8.66 37.40
CA THR A 264 -18.20 8.50 36.99
C THR A 264 -18.65 9.55 35.98
N LYS A 265 -18.13 10.79 36.06
CA LYS A 265 -18.39 11.83 35.05
C LYS A 265 -17.96 11.39 33.64
N TRP A 266 -16.76 10.82 33.50
CA TRP A 266 -16.18 10.52 32.18
C TRP A 266 -16.47 9.10 31.71
N PHE A 267 -16.36 8.10 32.58
CA PHE A 267 -16.57 6.68 32.24
C PHE A 267 -18.03 6.23 32.42
N GLY A 268 -18.92 7.12 32.90
CA GLY A 268 -20.35 6.87 33.01
C GLY A 268 -20.78 5.88 34.11
N MET A 269 -19.85 5.34 34.90
CA MET A 269 -20.15 4.37 35.97
C MET A 269 -19.19 4.48 37.15
N HIS A 270 -19.47 3.78 38.25
CA HIS A 270 -18.58 3.78 39.42
C HIS A 270 -17.29 2.99 39.12
N PRO A 271 -16.10 3.39 39.61
CA PRO A 271 -14.84 2.67 39.37
C PRO A 271 -14.89 1.16 39.71
N ALA A 272 -15.61 0.80 40.78
CA ALA A 272 -15.75 -0.61 41.17
C ALA A 272 -16.59 -1.41 40.16
N GLU A 273 -17.68 -0.82 39.66
CA GLU A 273 -18.53 -1.43 38.62
C GLU A 273 -17.75 -1.55 37.31
N TYR A 274 -16.97 -0.51 36.98
CA TYR A 274 -16.09 -0.52 35.81
C TYR A 274 -15.07 -1.66 35.88
N ARG A 275 -14.40 -1.83 37.03
CA ARG A 275 -13.49 -2.96 37.24
C ARG A 275 -14.20 -4.29 37.03
N GLU A 276 -15.34 -4.50 37.66
CA GLU A 276 -16.10 -5.75 37.53
C GLU A 276 -16.46 -6.05 36.07
N LYS A 277 -16.93 -5.04 35.34
CA LYS A 277 -17.35 -5.17 33.94
C LYS A 277 -16.20 -5.50 32.98
N TYR A 278 -15.03 -4.90 33.19
CA TYR A 278 -13.96 -4.90 32.18
C TYR A 278 -12.73 -5.75 32.54
N THR A 279 -12.52 -6.15 33.80
CA THR A 279 -11.33 -6.95 34.19
C THR A 279 -11.23 -8.24 33.39
N GLY A 280 -12.34 -8.92 33.13
CA GLY A 280 -12.39 -10.14 32.31
C GLY A 280 -12.25 -9.91 30.80
N ARG A 281 -12.00 -8.67 30.36
CA ARG A 281 -11.80 -8.28 28.95
C ARG A 281 -10.43 -7.67 28.71
N VAL A 282 -9.56 -7.70 29.72
CA VAL A 282 -8.20 -7.15 29.64
C VAL A 282 -7.28 -8.18 29.02
N SER A 283 -6.40 -7.73 28.13
CA SER A 283 -5.35 -8.57 27.56
C SER A 283 -4.52 -9.21 28.66
N SER A 284 -4.39 -10.52 28.61
CA SER A 284 -3.72 -11.33 29.62
C SER A 284 -3.15 -12.61 28.98
N ARG A 285 -2.51 -13.46 29.79
CA ARG A 285 -2.06 -14.77 29.29
C ARG A 285 -3.21 -15.67 28.84
N GLU A 286 -4.41 -15.44 29.36
CA GLU A 286 -5.61 -16.25 29.09
C GLU A 286 -6.55 -15.59 28.09
N ILE A 287 -6.45 -14.26 27.93
CA ILE A 287 -7.29 -13.45 27.04
C ILE A 287 -6.38 -12.82 26.00
N SER A 288 -6.39 -13.37 24.80
CA SER A 288 -5.64 -12.87 23.65
C SER A 288 -6.58 -12.25 22.61
N ALA A 289 -6.00 -11.48 21.69
CA ALA A 289 -6.71 -10.99 20.53
C ALA A 289 -7.25 -12.14 19.67
N GLN A 290 -8.47 -11.97 19.18
CA GLN A 290 -9.19 -12.87 18.28
C GLN A 290 -9.42 -12.14 16.96
N TYR A 291 -8.64 -12.52 15.97
CA TYR A 291 -8.72 -11.98 14.62
C TYR A 291 -8.21 -13.00 13.61
N THR A 292 -8.61 -12.84 12.35
CA THR A 292 -8.11 -13.64 11.23
C THR A 292 -7.30 -12.74 10.31
N LEU A 293 -6.04 -13.08 10.07
CA LEU A 293 -5.20 -12.33 9.12
C LEU A 293 -5.82 -12.36 7.72
N SER A 294 -5.90 -11.18 7.10
CA SER A 294 -6.42 -11.05 5.75
C SER A 294 -5.42 -11.57 4.71
N LYS A 295 -5.91 -12.19 3.63
CA LYS A 295 -5.04 -12.72 2.58
C LYS A 295 -4.45 -11.57 1.74
N PRO A 296 -3.22 -11.70 1.23
CA PRO A 296 -2.59 -10.69 0.37
C PRO A 296 -3.47 -10.19 -0.78
N ASP A 297 -4.18 -11.09 -1.48
CA ASP A 297 -5.03 -10.73 -2.61
C ASP A 297 -6.26 -9.91 -2.18
N ASP A 298 -6.84 -10.23 -1.03
CA ASP A 298 -7.99 -9.50 -0.48
C ASP A 298 -7.57 -8.09 -0.04
N ILE A 299 -6.39 -7.96 0.59
CA ILE A 299 -5.80 -6.66 0.96
C ILE A 299 -5.53 -5.83 -0.30
N LEU A 300 -4.92 -6.45 -1.32
CA LEU A 300 -4.62 -5.79 -2.59
C LEU A 300 -5.89 -5.28 -3.28
N ALA A 301 -6.96 -6.08 -3.27
CA ALA A 301 -8.26 -5.68 -3.81
C ALA A 301 -8.87 -4.50 -3.05
N ALA A 302 -8.76 -4.50 -1.71
CA ALA A 302 -9.25 -3.39 -0.89
C ALA A 302 -8.46 -2.09 -1.14
N ILE A 303 -7.13 -2.17 -1.23
CA ILE A 303 -6.26 -1.02 -1.57
C ILE A 303 -6.57 -0.49 -2.98
N LYS A 304 -6.76 -1.37 -3.97
CA LYS A 304 -7.17 -0.98 -5.33
C LYS A 304 -8.49 -0.22 -5.34
N HIS A 305 -9.42 -0.63 -4.48
CA HIS A 305 -10.73 -0.01 -4.36
C HIS A 305 -10.65 1.37 -3.69
N GLN A 306 -9.93 1.49 -2.55
CA GLN A 306 -9.86 2.73 -1.79
C GLN A 306 -8.85 3.75 -2.34
N SER A 307 -7.78 3.32 -3.00
CA SER A 307 -6.68 4.19 -3.44
C SER A 307 -6.22 3.87 -4.87
N LYS A 308 -7.19 3.87 -5.80
CA LYS A 308 -6.99 3.47 -7.21
C LYS A 308 -5.85 4.22 -7.91
N GLU A 309 -5.76 5.53 -7.70
CA GLU A 309 -4.71 6.36 -8.32
C GLU A 309 -3.33 5.99 -7.81
N ILE A 310 -3.20 5.79 -6.49
CA ILE A 310 -1.96 5.37 -5.84
C ILE A 310 -1.53 4.00 -6.37
N TYR A 311 -2.43 3.02 -6.40
CA TYR A 311 -2.14 1.71 -6.98
C TYR A 311 -1.67 1.82 -8.43
N THR A 312 -2.36 2.62 -9.24
CA THR A 312 -2.01 2.81 -10.66
C THR A 312 -0.64 3.48 -10.82
N SER A 313 -0.33 4.48 -9.99
CA SER A 313 0.99 5.14 -9.99
C SER A 313 2.11 4.18 -9.57
N TYR A 314 1.85 3.37 -8.55
CA TYR A 314 2.78 2.39 -8.01
C TYR A 314 3.16 1.32 -9.03
N GLU A 315 2.19 0.79 -9.78
CA GLU A 315 2.44 -0.15 -10.87
C GLU A 315 3.31 0.47 -11.98
N ARG A 316 3.11 1.76 -12.30
CA ARG A 316 3.93 2.45 -13.31
C ARG A 316 5.37 2.66 -12.85
N GLU A 317 5.58 3.01 -11.57
CA GLU A 317 6.89 3.28 -10.98
C GLU A 317 7.80 2.03 -10.97
N GLN A 318 7.22 0.83 -10.82
CA GLN A 318 7.96 -0.43 -10.78
C GLN A 318 8.48 -0.90 -12.15
N GLY A 319 8.12 -0.20 -13.23
CA GLY A 319 8.48 -0.58 -14.59
C GLY A 319 7.81 -1.90 -15.04
N PRO A 320 8.03 -2.34 -16.28
CA PRO A 320 7.53 -3.63 -16.72
C PRO A 320 8.28 -4.77 -16.03
N ALA A 321 7.56 -5.79 -15.56
CA ALA A 321 8.18 -6.97 -14.96
C ALA A 321 9.14 -7.65 -15.96
N LEU A 322 10.39 -7.86 -15.56
CA LEU A 322 11.37 -8.59 -16.37
C LEU A 322 11.00 -10.07 -16.44
N THR A 323 10.59 -10.54 -17.62
CA THR A 323 10.36 -11.96 -17.88
C THR A 323 11.69 -12.62 -18.25
N ILE A 324 12.19 -13.52 -17.40
CA ILE A 324 13.41 -14.31 -17.68
C ILE A 324 13.00 -15.70 -18.18
N VAL A 325 13.42 -16.04 -19.40
CA VAL A 325 13.22 -17.36 -19.99
C VAL A 325 14.58 -18.05 -20.10
N ASN A 326 14.72 -19.22 -19.49
CA ASN A 326 15.89 -20.07 -19.66
C ASN A 326 15.51 -21.25 -20.56
N LEU A 327 16.23 -21.41 -21.67
CA LEU A 327 16.05 -22.50 -22.62
C LEU A 327 17.35 -23.30 -22.71
N ASP A 328 17.29 -24.58 -22.35
CA ASP A 328 18.42 -25.49 -22.55
C ASP A 328 18.19 -26.31 -23.83
N LEU A 329 19.09 -26.18 -24.80
CA LEU A 329 19.02 -26.92 -26.07
C LEU A 329 19.47 -28.38 -25.96
N ASP A 330 20.12 -28.76 -24.86
CA ASP A 330 20.55 -30.13 -24.57
C ASP A 330 19.46 -30.97 -23.87
N GLU A 331 18.42 -30.32 -23.34
CA GLU A 331 17.27 -31.04 -22.77
C GLU A 331 16.37 -31.66 -23.87
N PRO A 332 15.81 -32.86 -23.62
CA PRO A 332 14.90 -33.49 -24.57
C PRO A 332 13.65 -32.63 -24.78
N LEU A 333 13.27 -32.42 -26.04
CA LEU A 333 12.07 -31.68 -26.42
C LEU A 333 10.85 -32.27 -25.70
N LYS A 334 10.23 -31.49 -24.80
CA LYS A 334 8.91 -31.82 -24.29
C LYS A 334 7.92 -31.74 -25.46
N HIS A 335 7.21 -32.83 -25.75
CA HIS A 335 6.08 -32.79 -26.66
C HIS A 335 4.98 -31.92 -26.05
N MET A 336 5.05 -30.62 -26.29
CA MET A 336 4.00 -29.68 -25.90
C MET A 336 2.88 -29.77 -26.93
N LYS A 337 1.98 -30.74 -26.74
CA LYS A 337 0.82 -30.90 -27.61
C LYS A 337 -0.19 -29.76 -27.46
N ASP A 338 -0.20 -29.05 -26.34
CA ASP A 338 -1.16 -27.99 -26.07
C ASP A 338 -0.52 -26.85 -25.25
N VAL A 339 0.35 -26.04 -25.87
CA VAL A 339 0.48 -24.66 -25.35
C VAL A 339 -0.71 -23.92 -25.91
N GLU A 340 -1.69 -23.61 -25.06
CA GLU A 340 -2.67 -22.55 -25.31
C GLU A 340 -1.90 -21.24 -25.45
N CYS A 341 -1.37 -21.02 -26.65
CA CYS A 341 -0.61 -19.82 -26.92
C CYS A 341 -1.64 -18.69 -27.02
N GLY A 342 -1.80 -17.93 -25.94
CA GLY A 342 -2.77 -16.83 -25.86
C GLY A 342 -2.67 -15.83 -27.02
N ILE A 343 -1.51 -15.75 -27.71
CA ILE A 343 -1.36 -14.96 -28.94
C ILE A 343 -2.18 -15.48 -30.13
N ARG A 344 -2.37 -16.81 -30.23
CA ARG A 344 -3.18 -17.43 -31.28
C ARG A 344 -4.65 -17.11 -31.06
N ASP A 345 -5.09 -17.18 -29.80
CA ASP A 345 -6.43 -16.76 -29.41
C ASP A 345 -6.62 -15.27 -29.63
N LEU A 346 -5.63 -14.45 -29.26
CA LEU A 346 -5.64 -13.01 -29.48
C LEU A 346 -5.87 -12.67 -30.96
N PHE A 347 -5.15 -13.32 -31.87
CA PHE A 347 -5.30 -13.07 -33.30
C PHE A 347 -6.46 -13.83 -33.97
N SER A 348 -7.18 -14.67 -33.23
CA SER A 348 -8.46 -15.23 -33.68
C SER A 348 -9.58 -14.18 -33.70
N PHE A 349 -9.47 -13.13 -32.88
CA PHE A 349 -10.38 -12.00 -32.89
C PHE A 349 -10.13 -11.13 -34.14
N SER A 350 -11.18 -10.92 -34.94
CA SER A 350 -11.10 -10.21 -36.24
C SER A 350 -10.61 -8.75 -36.11
N SER A 351 -10.88 -8.12 -34.97
CA SER A 351 -10.41 -6.78 -34.58
C SER A 351 -8.90 -6.76 -34.29
N MET A 352 -8.31 -7.87 -33.84
CA MET A 352 -6.88 -7.98 -33.54
C MET A 352 -6.04 -8.48 -34.72
N ALA A 353 -6.66 -9.09 -35.72
CA ALA A 353 -6.01 -9.60 -36.92
C ALA A 353 -5.02 -8.64 -37.63
N PRO A 354 -5.23 -7.30 -37.69
CA PRO A 354 -4.26 -6.40 -38.31
C PRO A 354 -2.91 -6.34 -37.58
N GLY A 355 -2.85 -6.74 -36.30
CA GLY A 355 -1.60 -6.79 -35.52
C GLY A 355 -0.77 -8.05 -35.73
N ALA A 356 -1.27 -9.04 -36.47
CA ALA A 356 -0.71 -10.39 -36.52
C ALA A 356 0.55 -10.56 -37.38
N PHE A 357 1.20 -9.50 -37.88
CA PHE A 357 2.31 -9.64 -38.87
C PHE A 357 3.47 -10.49 -38.37
N ALA A 358 4.00 -10.18 -37.20
CA ALA A 358 5.14 -10.90 -36.64
C ALA A 358 4.80 -12.38 -36.39
N PHE A 359 3.58 -12.65 -35.92
CA PHE A 359 3.04 -14.00 -35.76
C PHE A 359 2.89 -14.74 -37.10
N ASN A 360 2.34 -14.08 -38.11
CA ASN A 360 2.20 -14.64 -39.46
C ASN A 360 3.56 -14.91 -40.13
N MET A 361 4.57 -14.08 -39.85
CA MET A 361 5.94 -14.31 -40.32
C MET A 361 6.55 -15.55 -39.65
N LEU A 362 6.37 -15.71 -38.34
CA LEU A 362 6.83 -16.90 -37.62
C LEU A 362 6.15 -18.17 -38.14
N THR A 363 4.82 -18.16 -38.28
CA THR A 363 4.07 -19.35 -38.73
C THR A 363 4.41 -19.74 -40.17
N ALA A 364 4.79 -18.78 -41.02
CA ALA A 364 5.26 -19.05 -42.37
C ALA A 364 6.58 -19.82 -42.45
N LEU A 365 7.40 -19.83 -41.38
CA LEU A 365 8.64 -20.62 -41.31
C LEU A 365 8.38 -22.12 -41.17
N ASN A 366 7.17 -22.52 -40.77
CA ASN A 366 6.76 -23.92 -40.59
C ASN A 366 7.70 -24.70 -39.64
N GLU A 367 8.07 -24.06 -38.52
CA GLU A 367 8.92 -24.60 -37.48
C GLU A 367 8.12 -25.20 -36.32
N HIS A 368 8.77 -26.03 -35.50
CA HIS A 368 8.15 -26.62 -34.31
C HIS A 368 8.33 -25.71 -33.10
N VAL A 369 7.27 -25.51 -32.32
CA VAL A 369 7.34 -24.79 -31.04
C VAL A 369 8.13 -25.62 -30.02
N ILE A 370 9.18 -25.03 -29.46
CA ILE A 370 10.04 -25.65 -28.45
C ILE A 370 9.91 -25.02 -27.07
N ALA A 371 9.44 -23.77 -26.98
CA ALA A 371 9.06 -23.10 -25.74
C ALA A 371 8.01 -22.04 -26.07
N ALA A 372 7.06 -21.81 -25.17
CA ALA A 372 6.12 -20.70 -25.29
C ALA A 372 5.60 -20.31 -23.91
N GLY A 373 5.27 -19.04 -23.76
CA GLY A 373 4.68 -18.47 -22.55
C GLY A 373 3.75 -17.32 -22.89
N GLU A 374 3.44 -16.49 -21.90
CA GLU A 374 2.48 -15.40 -22.07
C GLU A 374 2.88 -14.39 -23.15
N ASN A 375 4.18 -14.06 -23.24
CA ASN A 375 4.73 -12.99 -24.08
C ASN A 375 5.85 -13.45 -25.04
N TYR A 376 6.02 -14.76 -25.22
CA TYR A 376 7.04 -15.30 -26.11
C TYR A 376 6.63 -16.64 -26.74
N ILE A 377 7.13 -16.88 -27.95
CA ILE A 377 7.16 -18.19 -28.61
C ILE A 377 8.57 -18.41 -29.13
N ILE A 378 9.12 -19.60 -28.90
CA ILE A 378 10.40 -20.05 -29.48
C ILE A 378 10.11 -21.26 -30.34
N THR A 379 10.53 -21.20 -31.60
CA THR A 379 10.41 -22.28 -32.57
C THR A 379 11.78 -22.71 -33.09
N ARG A 380 11.82 -23.91 -33.65
CA ARG A 380 13.01 -24.52 -34.23
C ARG A 380 12.67 -25.30 -35.49
N LEU A 381 13.57 -25.25 -36.47
CA LEU A 381 13.49 -26.10 -37.65
C LEU A 381 13.58 -27.60 -37.26
N HIS A 382 12.77 -28.44 -37.89
CA HIS A 382 12.80 -29.89 -37.69
C HIS A 382 13.33 -30.57 -38.96
N ARG A 383 14.65 -30.71 -39.07
CA ARG A 383 15.31 -31.70 -39.92
C ARG A 383 16.19 -32.60 -39.04
N GLY A 384 16.33 -33.86 -39.44
CA GLY A 384 16.75 -34.97 -38.57
C GLY A 384 17.97 -34.72 -37.66
N HIS A 385 17.84 -35.17 -36.42
CA HIS A 385 18.85 -35.51 -35.39
C HIS A 385 20.06 -34.59 -35.09
N SER A 386 20.28 -33.43 -35.76
CA SER A 386 21.40 -32.54 -35.39
C SER A 386 21.20 -31.03 -35.62
N ASP A 387 19.98 -30.49 -35.60
CA ASP A 387 19.77 -29.04 -35.82
C ASP A 387 19.75 -28.23 -34.51
N LYS A 388 20.94 -27.87 -34.00
CA LYS A 388 21.15 -26.75 -33.03
C LYS A 388 21.52 -25.44 -33.75
N ASP A 389 21.22 -25.36 -35.04
CA ASP A 389 21.84 -24.38 -35.92
C ASP A 389 20.88 -23.26 -36.37
N ALA A 390 19.56 -23.39 -36.17
CA ALA A 390 18.58 -22.34 -36.51
C ALA A 390 17.37 -22.33 -35.56
N PHE A 391 17.04 -21.15 -35.03
CA PHE A 391 15.89 -20.93 -34.13
C PHE A 391 15.22 -19.59 -34.40
N SER A 392 13.92 -19.54 -34.14
CA SER A 392 13.14 -18.31 -34.24
C SER A 392 12.45 -17.99 -32.92
N ILE A 393 12.45 -16.72 -32.55
CA ILE A 393 11.85 -16.22 -31.32
C ILE A 393 10.88 -15.11 -31.70
N LEU A 394 9.62 -15.27 -31.33
CA LEU A 394 8.65 -14.19 -31.36
C LEU A 394 8.41 -13.68 -29.95
N LEU A 395 8.73 -12.40 -29.73
CA LEU A 395 8.43 -11.65 -28.53
C LEU A 395 7.27 -10.71 -28.81
N TYR A 396 6.37 -10.53 -27.86
CA TYR A 396 5.23 -9.63 -28.03
C TYR A 396 4.79 -9.07 -26.68
N ASN A 397 4.24 -7.85 -26.70
CA ASN A 397 3.68 -7.23 -25.51
C ASN A 397 2.17 -7.42 -25.48
N ASN A 398 1.75 -8.51 -24.83
CA ASN A 398 0.36 -8.81 -24.53
C ASN A 398 0.19 -8.86 -23.01
N ASN A 399 -0.85 -8.23 -22.51
CA ASN A 399 -1.21 -8.34 -21.10
C ASN A 399 -2.72 -8.50 -20.98
N ASP A 400 -3.20 -8.72 -19.75
CA ASP A 400 -4.62 -8.93 -19.48
C ASP A 400 -5.51 -7.84 -20.08
N LYS A 401 -5.05 -6.57 -20.12
CA LYS A 401 -5.84 -5.47 -20.70
C LYS A 401 -6.05 -5.65 -22.21
N ILE A 402 -5.04 -6.13 -22.93
CA ILE A 402 -5.12 -6.37 -24.38
C ILE A 402 -6.02 -7.58 -24.67
N MET A 403 -5.90 -8.64 -23.88
CA MET A 403 -6.79 -9.81 -23.99
C MET A 403 -8.25 -9.46 -23.65
N GLU A 404 -8.49 -8.67 -22.60
CA GLU A 404 -9.82 -8.21 -22.22
C GLU A 404 -10.42 -7.30 -23.30
N LEU A 405 -9.61 -6.43 -23.89
CA LEU A 405 -9.98 -5.58 -25.02
C LEU A 405 -10.38 -6.41 -26.25
N ALA A 406 -9.64 -7.48 -26.57
CA ALA A 406 -9.99 -8.37 -27.68
C ALA A 406 -11.33 -9.09 -27.43
N ARG A 407 -11.57 -9.55 -26.20
CA ARG A 407 -12.80 -10.24 -25.79
C ARG A 407 -14.05 -9.33 -25.80
N LYS A 408 -13.89 -8.01 -25.70
CA LYS A 408 -15.01 -7.05 -25.75
C LYS A 408 -15.73 -6.99 -27.10
N GLY A 409 -15.14 -7.56 -28.17
CA GLY A 409 -15.78 -7.60 -29.49
C GLY A 409 -15.98 -6.22 -30.13
N LEU A 410 -15.08 -5.28 -29.83
CA LEU A 410 -15.12 -3.90 -30.33
C LEU A 410 -14.95 -3.83 -31.85
N SER A 411 -15.41 -2.74 -32.45
CA SER A 411 -15.12 -2.44 -33.86
C SER A 411 -13.61 -2.21 -34.10
N LEU A 412 -13.18 -2.27 -35.36
CA LEU A 412 -11.78 -2.03 -35.76
C LEU A 412 -11.30 -0.63 -35.36
N GLU A 413 -12.18 0.37 -35.44
CA GLU A 413 -11.88 1.76 -35.09
C GLU A 413 -11.75 1.96 -33.57
N GLU A 414 -12.68 1.42 -32.80
CA GLU A 414 -12.62 1.46 -31.33
C GLU A 414 -11.40 0.70 -30.80
N THR A 415 -11.11 -0.46 -31.38
CA THR A 415 -9.91 -1.25 -31.06
C THR A 415 -8.66 -0.42 -31.30
N GLN A 416 -8.56 0.24 -32.44
CA GLN A 416 -7.42 1.12 -32.74
C GLN A 416 -7.28 2.25 -31.72
N ASN A 417 -8.37 2.94 -31.39
CA ASN A 417 -8.35 4.05 -30.43
C ASN A 417 -7.85 3.60 -29.06
N ARG A 418 -8.28 2.41 -28.61
CA ARG A 418 -7.80 1.82 -27.35
C ARG A 418 -6.33 1.40 -27.41
N LEU A 419 -5.87 0.84 -28.54
CA LEU A 419 -4.45 0.50 -28.72
C LEU A 419 -3.56 1.76 -28.72
N VAL A 420 -4.06 2.92 -29.18
CA VAL A 420 -3.37 4.22 -29.07
C VAL A 420 -3.17 4.62 -27.59
N GLU A 421 -4.09 4.29 -26.70
CA GLU A 421 -3.97 4.57 -25.26
C GLU A 421 -3.02 3.61 -24.53
N PHE A 422 -2.78 2.41 -25.09
CA PHE A 422 -1.98 1.38 -24.45
C PHE A 422 -0.47 1.70 -24.47
N GLN A 423 0.10 2.01 -23.30
CA GLN A 423 1.50 2.43 -23.14
C GLN A 423 2.33 1.50 -22.25
N ASP A 424 1.73 0.42 -21.74
CA ASP A 424 2.40 -0.55 -20.88
C ASP A 424 3.64 -1.13 -21.59
N GLY A 425 4.69 -1.40 -20.83
CA GLY A 425 5.90 -2.04 -21.33
C GLY A 425 5.94 -3.53 -21.03
N SER A 426 6.83 -4.24 -21.71
CA SER A 426 7.24 -5.61 -21.38
C SER A 426 8.74 -5.73 -21.63
N GLU A 427 9.47 -6.24 -20.64
CA GLU A 427 10.90 -6.52 -20.76
C GLU A 427 11.13 -8.02 -20.66
N ILE A 428 11.84 -8.57 -21.64
CA ILE A 428 12.03 -10.02 -21.76
C ILE A 428 13.53 -10.31 -21.99
N LEU A 429 14.07 -11.22 -21.18
CA LEU A 429 15.42 -11.75 -21.32
C LEU A 429 15.35 -13.25 -21.56
N ILE A 430 15.79 -13.69 -22.74
CA ILE A 430 15.93 -15.11 -23.08
C ILE A 430 17.40 -15.50 -22.96
N LYS A 431 17.67 -16.53 -22.17
CA LYS A 431 18.98 -17.19 -22.06
C LYS A 431 18.89 -18.57 -22.70
N ILE A 432 19.68 -18.79 -23.73
CA ILE A 432 19.70 -20.05 -24.49
C ILE A 432 21.03 -20.74 -24.24
N SER A 433 21.04 -21.87 -23.55
CA SER A 433 22.22 -22.69 -23.27
C SER A 433 22.43 -23.78 -24.32
N GLY A 434 23.64 -24.33 -24.41
CA GLY A 434 23.98 -25.37 -25.39
C GLY A 434 24.30 -24.84 -26.79
N MET A 435 24.57 -23.52 -26.92
CA MET A 435 24.95 -22.85 -28.17
C MET A 435 26.46 -22.68 -28.27
N ASN A 436 27.07 -23.17 -29.36
CA ASN A 436 28.50 -23.05 -29.59
C ASN A 436 28.81 -22.63 -31.02
N GLY A 437 29.61 -21.58 -31.16
CA GLY A 437 30.04 -21.06 -32.45
C GLY A 437 29.57 -19.64 -32.74
N GLN A 438 29.58 -19.27 -34.01
CA GLN A 438 29.18 -17.94 -34.48
C GLN A 438 27.75 -17.98 -35.01
N TYR A 439 26.91 -17.03 -34.59
CA TYR A 439 25.50 -16.94 -34.99
C TYR A 439 25.19 -15.56 -35.55
N GLN A 440 24.38 -15.52 -36.60
CA GLN A 440 23.72 -14.33 -37.12
C GLN A 440 22.38 -14.15 -36.42
N ILE A 441 22.16 -12.97 -35.84
CA ILE A 441 20.90 -12.61 -35.19
C ILE A 441 20.23 -11.54 -36.05
N SER A 442 19.07 -11.87 -36.60
CA SER A 442 18.25 -10.97 -37.43
C SER A 442 17.00 -10.57 -36.66
N ARG A 443 16.90 -9.30 -36.28
CA ARG A 443 15.78 -8.75 -35.49
C ARG A 443 14.84 -7.95 -36.39
N TYR A 444 13.55 -8.24 -36.29
CA TYR A 444 12.47 -7.56 -37.00
C TYR A 444 11.48 -7.02 -35.96
N LYS A 445 11.62 -5.75 -35.62
CA LYS A 445 10.83 -5.10 -34.56
C LYS A 445 9.68 -4.29 -35.17
N PHE A 446 8.46 -4.65 -34.76
CA PHE A 446 7.21 -3.99 -35.08
C PHE A 446 6.81 -3.10 -33.90
N SER A 447 7.07 -1.80 -34.03
CA SER A 447 6.63 -0.81 -33.04
C SER A 447 5.11 -0.72 -33.00
N LYS A 448 4.60 -0.09 -31.93
CA LYS A 448 3.19 0.29 -31.82
C LYS A 448 2.74 1.10 -33.03
N GLU A 449 3.56 2.02 -33.51
CA GLU A 449 3.26 2.86 -34.66
C GLU A 449 3.13 2.04 -35.95
N ASN A 450 3.99 1.04 -36.15
CA ASN A 450 3.90 0.13 -37.28
C ASN A 450 2.59 -0.65 -37.26
N ILE A 451 2.23 -1.20 -36.09
CA ILE A 451 1.00 -1.97 -35.93
C ILE A 451 -0.22 -1.07 -36.09
N LEU A 452 -0.28 0.10 -35.45
CA LEU A 452 -1.40 1.04 -35.61
C LEU A 452 -1.63 1.47 -37.06
N MET A 453 -0.57 1.52 -37.88
CA MET A 453 -0.71 1.82 -39.30
C MET A 453 -1.49 0.75 -40.07
N SER A 454 -1.36 -0.52 -39.70
CA SER A 454 -2.12 -1.60 -40.37
C SER A 454 -3.61 -1.51 -40.12
N TYR A 455 -4.01 -1.04 -38.93
CA TYR A 455 -5.39 -0.72 -38.61
C TYR A 455 -5.91 0.42 -39.50
N LYS A 456 -5.13 1.50 -39.67
CA LYS A 456 -5.49 2.61 -40.58
C LYS A 456 -5.68 2.15 -42.03
N VAL A 457 -4.79 1.28 -42.51
CA VAL A 457 -4.88 0.71 -43.85
C VAL A 457 -6.15 -0.13 -44.01
N LYS A 458 -6.50 -0.95 -43.01
CA LYS A 458 -7.69 -1.83 -43.07
C LYS A 458 -9.01 -1.07 -42.93
N LEU A 459 -9.04 0.03 -42.17
CA LEU A 459 -10.23 0.89 -41.99
C LEU A 459 -10.60 1.73 -43.22
N GLY A 460 -9.87 1.64 -44.33
CA GLY A 460 -10.28 2.29 -45.58
C GLY A 460 -10.12 3.81 -45.60
N ILE A 461 -9.37 4.40 -44.65
CA ILE A 461 -8.85 5.78 -44.77
C ILE A 461 -7.93 5.93 -46.01
N SER A 462 -7.70 4.83 -46.74
CA SER A 462 -7.01 4.74 -48.03
C SER A 462 -7.92 4.81 -49.28
N ASN A 463 -9.22 5.07 -49.18
CA ASN A 463 -10.12 4.97 -50.34
C ASN A 463 -10.00 6.09 -51.40
N ALA A 464 -8.98 6.98 -51.30
CA ALA A 464 -8.68 7.98 -52.34
C ALA A 464 -7.16 8.26 -52.55
N LEU A 465 -6.27 7.30 -52.25
CA LEU A 465 -4.83 7.61 -52.17
C LEU A 465 -4.09 7.71 -53.51
N ALA A 466 -3.34 8.80 -53.68
CA ALA A 466 -2.35 8.98 -54.75
C ALA A 466 -1.23 7.93 -54.65
N LYS A 467 -0.53 7.63 -55.75
CA LYS A 467 0.58 6.63 -55.78
C LYS A 467 1.58 6.78 -54.63
N ARG A 468 1.83 8.02 -54.19
CA ARG A 468 2.74 8.36 -53.08
C ARG A 468 2.27 7.82 -51.74
N GLU A 469 0.99 7.95 -51.41
CA GLU A 469 0.48 7.55 -50.10
C GLU A 469 0.37 6.02 -49.95
N ARG A 470 0.15 5.29 -51.07
CA ARG A 470 0.28 3.83 -51.09
C ARG A 470 1.70 3.34 -50.82
N LEU A 471 2.69 4.11 -51.27
CA LEU A 471 4.10 3.79 -51.03
C LEU A 471 4.47 4.05 -49.56
N THR A 472 4.08 5.20 -49.02
CA THR A 472 4.39 5.58 -47.63
C THR A 472 3.64 4.71 -46.62
N SER A 473 2.42 4.25 -46.91
CA SER A 473 1.69 3.33 -46.02
C SER A 473 2.34 1.95 -45.93
N ARG A 474 2.85 1.40 -47.05
CA ARG A 474 3.61 0.12 -47.05
C ARG A 474 4.89 0.22 -46.23
N TRP A 475 5.62 1.33 -46.35
CA TRP A 475 6.83 1.56 -45.55
C TRP A 475 6.51 1.75 -44.08
N ALA A 476 5.42 2.44 -43.75
CA ALA A 476 5.01 2.65 -42.37
C ALA A 476 4.60 1.35 -41.64
N THR A 477 4.16 0.31 -42.35
CA THR A 477 3.90 -1.02 -41.77
C THR A 477 5.14 -1.93 -41.72
N THR A 478 6.27 -1.50 -42.29
CA THR A 478 7.49 -2.32 -42.35
C THR A 478 8.20 -2.32 -40.99
N PRO A 479 8.70 -3.46 -40.50
CA PRO A 479 9.45 -3.49 -39.25
C PRO A 479 10.78 -2.75 -39.36
N THR A 480 11.27 -2.26 -38.23
CA THR A 480 12.67 -1.90 -38.09
C THR A 480 13.52 -3.18 -38.05
N VAL A 481 14.64 -3.20 -38.77
CA VAL A 481 15.47 -4.40 -38.93
C VAL A 481 16.88 -4.13 -38.42
N ASP A 482 17.43 -5.09 -37.67
CA ASP A 482 18.80 -5.08 -37.16
C ASP A 482 19.46 -6.45 -37.38
N PHE A 483 20.73 -6.45 -37.80
CA PHE A 483 21.48 -7.67 -38.08
C PHE A 483 22.81 -7.64 -37.33
N THR A 484 23.01 -8.60 -36.44
CA THR A 484 24.25 -8.72 -35.65
C THR A 484 24.85 -10.10 -35.81
N THR A 485 26.15 -10.23 -35.54
CA THR A 485 26.83 -11.52 -35.48
C THR A 485 27.48 -11.66 -34.11
N VAL A 486 27.20 -12.75 -33.42
CA VAL A 486 27.65 -13.00 -32.05
C VAL A 486 28.39 -14.34 -32.00
N THR A 487 29.49 -14.40 -31.25
CA THR A 487 30.18 -15.67 -30.95
C THR A 487 29.83 -16.07 -29.53
N THR A 488 29.36 -17.30 -29.33
CA THR A 488 28.93 -17.82 -28.03
C THR A 488 29.66 -19.13 -27.70
N VAL A 489 29.96 -19.31 -26.41
CA VAL A 489 30.67 -20.46 -25.83
C VAL A 489 29.78 -21.04 -24.73
N ASP A 490 28.57 -21.44 -25.10
CA ASP A 490 27.48 -22.07 -24.32
C ASP A 490 26.19 -21.24 -24.30
N THR A 491 26.18 -20.08 -23.65
CA THR A 491 24.93 -19.31 -23.44
C THR A 491 24.83 -18.06 -24.30
N LEU A 492 23.76 -17.95 -25.10
CA LEU A 492 23.35 -16.71 -25.77
C LEU A 492 22.26 -16.00 -24.96
N SER A 493 22.45 -14.71 -24.67
CA SER A 493 21.45 -13.87 -24.01
C SER A 493 20.84 -12.87 -24.98
N ILE A 494 19.50 -12.88 -25.09
CA ILE A 494 18.73 -12.00 -25.96
C ILE A 494 17.77 -11.20 -25.09
N GLN A 495 17.97 -9.88 -25.05
CA GLN A 495 17.11 -8.96 -24.31
C GLN A 495 16.27 -8.13 -25.27
N SER A 496 14.99 -7.97 -24.99
CA SER A 496 14.10 -7.05 -25.70
C SER A 496 13.25 -6.25 -24.73
N ASN A 497 13.00 -5.00 -25.11
CA ASN A 497 12.06 -4.11 -24.45
C ASN A 497 11.00 -3.67 -25.47
N LEU A 498 9.76 -4.03 -25.18
CA LEU A 498 8.58 -3.79 -26.01
C LEU A 498 7.69 -2.77 -25.29
N LYS A 499 7.27 -1.72 -26.00
CA LYS A 499 6.44 -0.65 -25.44
C LYS A 499 5.14 -0.51 -26.22
N GLY A 500 4.03 -0.45 -25.50
CA GLY A 500 2.70 -0.51 -26.10
C GLY A 500 2.51 -1.80 -26.90
N PHE A 501 1.46 -1.84 -27.73
CA PHE A 501 1.11 -3.05 -28.48
C PHE A 501 2.11 -3.22 -29.62
N SER A 502 3.13 -4.05 -29.37
CA SER A 502 4.33 -4.19 -30.20
C SER A 502 4.83 -5.63 -30.16
N ALA A 503 5.62 -6.00 -31.16
CA ALA A 503 6.20 -7.33 -31.29
C ALA A 503 7.60 -7.28 -31.91
N GLU A 504 8.40 -8.30 -31.66
CA GLU A 504 9.72 -8.47 -32.26
C GLU A 504 9.91 -9.94 -32.66
N LEU A 505 10.24 -10.18 -33.92
CA LEU A 505 10.65 -11.49 -34.42
C LEU A 505 12.17 -11.50 -34.53
N ILE A 506 12.81 -12.50 -33.93
CA ILE A 506 14.26 -12.67 -33.90
C ILE A 506 14.59 -14.02 -34.52
N LEU A 507 15.37 -14.02 -35.60
CA LEU A 507 15.89 -15.22 -36.24
C LEU A 507 17.36 -15.40 -35.85
N ILE A 508 17.74 -16.60 -35.47
CA ILE A 508 19.08 -16.92 -35.00
C ILE A 508 19.61 -18.09 -35.83
N ASP A 509 20.57 -17.81 -36.68
CA ASP A 509 21.13 -18.77 -37.64
C ASP A 509 22.64 -18.93 -37.39
N LYS A 510 23.11 -20.17 -37.26
CA LYS A 510 24.53 -20.45 -37.12
C LYS A 510 25.26 -20.17 -38.43
N LYS A 511 26.39 -19.46 -38.34
CA LYS A 511 27.30 -19.30 -39.47
C LYS A 511 28.12 -20.57 -39.61
N GLY A 512 28.03 -21.19 -40.78
CA GLY A 512 28.74 -22.42 -41.15
C GLY A 512 30.26 -22.24 -41.24
#